data_AF-A0A7Z7LPP1-F1
#
_entry.id   AF-A0A7Z7LPP1-F1
#
_cell.length_a   1.000
_cell.length_b   1.000
_cell.length_c   1.000
_cell.angle_alpha   90.00
_cell.angle_beta   90.00
_cell.angle_gamma   90.00
#
_symmetry.space_group_name_H-M   'P 1'
#
loop_
_entity.id
_entity.type
_entity.pdbx_description
1 polymer ?
#
loop_
_entity_poly.entity_id
_entity_poly.type
_entity_poly.pdbx_seq_one_letter_code
_entity_poly.pdbx_strand_id
1 'polypeptide(L)' 'MGSMVSKAMNGGESRAAENIAYVRQMLGELRMVAENEGAEMLCYLIEMAYVEAGDLQMGRRALSIHHRNGNKPTRMPV' A
#
# COMPACT_ATOMS: atom_id res chain seq x y z
N MET A 1 -15.60 -17.83 27.47
CA MET A 1 -15.76 -18.01 26.02
C MET A 1 -15.41 -16.69 25.34
N GLY A 2 -14.13 -16.41 25.16
CA GLY A 2 -13.63 -15.10 24.70
C GLY A 2 -13.09 -15.18 23.29
N SER A 3 -13.62 -14.32 22.43
CA SER A 3 -13.00 -13.79 21.20
C SER A 3 -12.61 -14.78 20.08
N MET A 4 -13.60 -15.13 19.26
CA MET A 4 -13.38 -15.58 17.86
C MET A 4 -13.64 -14.45 16.83
N VAL A 5 -13.74 -13.19 17.29
CA VAL A 5 -14.04 -12.02 16.44
C VAL A 5 -12.79 -11.18 16.12
N SER A 6 -11.67 -11.41 16.80
CA SER A 6 -10.41 -10.66 16.57
C SER A 6 -9.49 -11.25 15.48
N LYS A 7 -9.69 -12.51 15.06
CA LYS A 7 -8.76 -13.19 14.14
C LYS A 7 -8.93 -12.83 12.66
N ALA A 8 -10.12 -12.37 12.25
CA ALA A 8 -10.42 -12.09 10.85
C ALA A 8 -9.96 -10.70 10.36
N MET A 9 -10.02 -9.68 11.22
CA MET A 9 -9.57 -8.32 10.85
C MET A 9 -8.04 -8.20 10.81
N ASN A 10 -7.33 -8.95 11.66
CA ASN A 10 -5.86 -8.88 11.78
C ASN A 10 -5.12 -9.52 10.58
N GLY A 11 -5.72 -10.55 9.95
CA GLY A 11 -5.10 -11.23 8.81
C GLY A 11 -5.02 -10.38 7.53
N GLY A 12 -5.99 -9.47 7.33
CA GLY A 12 -6.00 -8.54 6.19
C GLY A 12 -4.97 -7.41 6.34
N GLU A 13 -4.83 -6.87 7.55
CA GLU A 13 -3.85 -5.84 7.88
C GLU A 13 -2.41 -6.38 7.85
N SER A 14 -2.18 -7.59 8.38
CA SER A 14 -0.87 -8.27 8.29
C SER A 14 -0.43 -8.48 6.85
N ARG A 15 -1.34 -8.96 5.99
CA ARG A 15 -1.06 -9.19 4.58
C ARG A 15 -0.79 -7.88 3.82
N ALA A 16 -1.48 -6.80 4.16
CA ALA A 16 -1.20 -5.48 3.57
C ALA A 16 0.19 -4.98 3.98
N ALA A 17 0.57 -5.11 5.26
CA ALA A 17 1.89 -4.75 5.74
C ALA A 17 3.02 -5.58 5.09
N GLU A 18 2.81 -6.88 4.92
CA GLU A 18 3.72 -7.79 4.20
C GLU A 18 3.90 -7.38 2.73
N ASN A 19 2.79 -7.08 2.05
CA ASN A 19 2.84 -6.60 0.66
C ASN A 19 3.58 -5.27 0.52
N ILE A 20 3.38 -4.33 1.47
CA ILE A 20 4.09 -3.04 1.46
C ILE A 20 5.57 -3.23 1.76
N ALA A 21 5.94 -4.13 2.68
CA ALA A 21 7.33 -4.48 2.94
C ALA A 21 7.99 -5.07 1.68
N TYR A 22 7.28 -5.94 0.95
CA TYR A 22 7.75 -6.50 -0.32
C TYR A 22 7.94 -5.42 -1.40
N VAL A 23 6.98 -4.50 -1.56
CA VAL A 23 7.10 -3.35 -2.48
C VAL A 23 8.33 -2.51 -2.13
N ARG A 24 8.55 -2.25 -0.84
CA ARG A 24 9.70 -1.47 -0.37
C ARG A 24 11.04 -2.14 -0.68
N GLN A 25 11.12 -3.47 -0.61
CA GLN A 25 12.30 -4.22 -1.06
C GLN A 25 12.52 -4.03 -2.57
N MET A 26 11.49 -4.24 -3.39
CA MET A 26 11.61 -4.08 -4.85
C MET A 26 12.05 -2.68 -5.26
N LEU A 27 11.56 -1.64 -4.58
CA LEU A 27 11.97 -0.26 -4.83
C LEU A 27 13.47 -0.05 -4.57
N GLY A 28 14.04 -0.69 -3.54
CA GLY A 28 15.48 -0.66 -3.30
C GLY A 28 16.29 -1.30 -4.43
N GLU A 29 15.86 -2.45 -4.93
CA GLU A 29 16.49 -3.14 -6.06
C GLU A 29 16.40 -2.31 -7.35
N LEU A 30 15.23 -1.74 -7.65
CA LEU A 30 15.00 -0.90 -8.83
C LEU A 30 15.81 0.39 -8.80
N ARG A 31 16.05 0.97 -7.61
CA ARG A 31 16.90 2.16 -7.47
C ARG A 31 18.33 1.86 -7.94
N MET A 32 18.89 0.71 -7.56
CA MET A 32 20.23 0.32 -8.02
C MET A 32 20.30 0.15 -9.54
N VAL A 33 19.25 -0.43 -10.14
CA VAL A 33 19.16 -0.55 -11.60
C VAL A 33 19.12 0.83 -12.26
N ALA A 34 18.27 1.74 -11.77
CA ALA A 34 18.16 3.09 -12.32
C ALA A 34 19.45 3.92 -12.14
N GLU A 35 20.15 3.75 -11.02
CA GLU A 35 21.44 4.39 -10.77
C GLU A 35 22.51 3.92 -11.76
N ASN A 36 22.57 2.61 -12.03
CA ASN A 36 23.52 2.05 -13.00
C ASN A 36 23.30 2.56 -14.43
N GLU A 37 22.07 2.94 -14.77
CA GLU A 37 21.71 3.53 -16.07
C GLU A 37 21.84 5.07 -16.09
N GLY A 38 22.24 5.71 -14.99
CA GLY A 38 22.32 7.16 -14.87
C GLY A 38 20.97 7.87 -14.98
N ALA A 39 19.87 7.17 -14.68
CA ALA A 39 18.51 7.69 -14.81
C ALA A 39 18.12 8.51 -13.56
N GLU A 40 18.69 9.70 -13.39
CA GLU A 40 18.56 10.53 -12.17
C GLU A 40 17.11 10.81 -11.76
N MET A 41 16.26 11.21 -12.71
CA MET A 41 14.84 11.46 -12.43
C MET A 41 14.10 10.19 -11.98
N LEU A 42 14.47 9.03 -12.53
CA LEU A 42 13.86 7.75 -12.13
C LEU A 42 14.32 7.36 -10.72
N CYS A 43 15.60 7.56 -10.38
CA CYS A 43 16.13 7.35 -9.03
C CYS A 43 15.37 8.19 -8.00
N TYR A 44 15.13 9.47 -8.30
CA TYR A 44 14.35 10.35 -7.45
C TYR A 44 12.93 9.82 -7.20
N LEU A 45 12.21 9.43 -8.26
CA LEU A 45 10.85 8.91 -8.13
C LEU A 45 10.79 7.60 -7.33
N ILE A 46 11.75 6.70 -7.54
CA ILE A 46 11.86 5.45 -6.80
C ILE A 46 12.15 5.71 -5.33
N GLU A 47 13.05 6.65 -5.02
CA GLU A 47 13.41 7.00 -3.65
C GLU A 47 12.24 7.65 -2.90
N MET A 48 11.49 8.52 -3.56
CA MET A 48 10.26 9.09 -2.98
C MET A 48 9.21 8.02 -2.72
N ALA A 49 9.03 7.06 -3.65
CA ALA A 49 8.14 5.92 -3.43
C ALA A 49 8.60 5.01 -2.28
N TYR A 50 9.91 4.82 -2.10
CA TYR A 50 10.49 4.03 -1.02
C TYR A 50 10.20 4.65 0.35
N VAL A 51 10.33 5.98 0.48
CA VAL A 51 9.99 6.72 1.69
C VAL A 51 8.49 6.58 2.01
N GLU A 52 7.63 6.77 1.00
CA GLU A 52 6.17 6.62 1.16
C GLU A 52 5.78 5.19 1.60
N ALA A 53 6.39 4.16 1.02
CA ALA A 53 6.17 2.77 1.45
C ALA A 53 6.57 2.54 2.91
N GLY A 54 7.65 3.20 3.39
CA GLY A 54 8.04 3.18 4.79
C GLY A 54 7.02 3.85 5.71
N ASP A 55 6.45 4.97 5.29
CA ASP A 55 5.38 5.67 6.03
C ASP A 55 4.10 4.83 6.11
N LEU A 56 3.72 4.16 5.02
CA LEU A 56 2.58 3.23 4.97
C LEU A 56 2.80 2.02 5.88
N GLN A 57 4.01 1.45 5.88
CA GLN A 57 4.35 0.30 6.72
C GLN A 57 4.28 0.62 8.22
N MET A 58 4.62 1.85 8.60
CA MET A 58 4.56 2.31 9.99
C MET A 58 3.15 2.80 10.40
N GLY A 59 2.16 2.67 9.52
CA GLY A 59 0.78 3.12 9.76
C GLY A 59 0.65 4.65 9.85
N ARG A 60 1.65 5.41 9.38
CA ARG A 60 1.63 6.88 9.41
C ARG A 60 0.74 7.50 8.34
N ARG A 61 0.42 6.73 7.29
CA ARG A 61 -0.60 7.08 6.30
C ARG A 61 -1.54 5.89 6.12
N ALA A 62 -2.85 6.15 6.14
CA ALA A 62 -3.81 5.16 5.70
C ALA A 62 -3.55 4.91 4.21
N LEU A 63 -3.39 3.64 3.82
CA LEU A 63 -3.60 3.25 2.42
C LEU A 63 -4.94 3.87 2.04
N SER A 64 -4.99 4.67 0.98
CA SER A 64 -6.26 5.18 0.47
C SER A 64 -7.08 3.98 -0.02
N ILE A 65 -7.75 3.30 0.92
CA ILE A 65 -8.78 2.32 0.65
C ILE A 65 -9.98 3.16 0.24
N HIS A 66 -9.93 3.62 -1.02
CA HIS A 66 -11.11 3.99 -1.78
C HIS A 66 -11.88 2.70 -2.11
N HIS A 67 -12.32 1.97 -1.09
CA HIS A 67 -13.38 1.00 -1.23
C HIS A 67 -14.70 1.78 -1.20
N ARG A 68 -14.92 2.60 -2.24
CA ARG A 68 -16.24 3.16 -2.51
C ARG A 68 -17.09 1.98 -2.94
N ASN A 69 -17.66 1.30 -1.96
CA ASN A 69 -18.74 0.34 -2.13
C ASN A 69 -19.86 1.08 -2.86
N GLY A 70 -19.92 0.91 -4.18
CA GLY A 70 -20.97 1.47 -5.04
C GLY A 70 -22.28 0.75 -4.79
N ASN A 71 -22.86 0.91 -3.60
CA ASN A 71 -24.19 0.41 -3.32
C ASN A 71 -25.22 1.31 -4.04
N LYS A 72 -25.67 0.86 -5.21
CA LYS A 72 -26.92 1.28 -5.86
C LYS A 72 -28.06 0.84 -4.92
N PRO A 73 -29.05 1.68 -4.53
CA PRO A 73 -30.08 2.15 -5.46
C PRO A 73 -30.73 3.51 -5.14
N THR A 74 -31.01 4.33 -6.16
CA THR A 74 -32.15 5.25 -6.09
C THR A 74 -32.94 5.10 -7.38
N ARG A 75 -33.96 4.25 -7.31
CA ARG A 75 -35.03 4.16 -8.29
C ARG A 75 -35.76 5.50 -8.27
N MET A 76 -35.48 6.37 -9.23
CA MET A 76 -36.37 7.49 -9.53
C MET A 76 -37.57 6.91 -10.28
N PRO A 77 -38.82 7.06 -9.80
CA PRO A 77 -39.98 6.82 -10.66
C PRO A 77 -40.02 7.93 -11.71
N VAL A 78 -40.14 7.53 -12.98
CA VAL A 78 -40.50 8.42 -14.09
C VAL A 78 -42.02 8.56 -14.15
#